data_AF-A0A533UW54-F1
#
_entry.id   AF-A0A533UW54-F1
#
_cell.length_a   1.000
_cell.length_b   1.000
_cell.length_c   1.000
_cell.angle_alpha   90.00
_cell.angle_beta   90.00
_cell.angle_gamma   90.00
#
_symmetry.space_group_name_H-M   'P 1'
#
loop_
_entity.id
_entity.type
_entity.pdbx_description
1 polymer ?
#
loop_
_entity_poly.entity_id
_entity_poly.type
_entity_poly.pdbx_seq_one_letter_code
_entity_poly.pdbx_strand_id
1 'polypeptide(L)' 'METDFRVRYSNYLRSMKQRIYDTYLGYNELEDERKFVNQQAMKTPGRRGEIIKSEEIDKEFSRRYSEHQKSSELL' A
#
# COMPACT_ATOMS: atom_id res chain seq x y z
N MET A 1 19.96 -2.71 4.74
CA MET A 1 19.88 -1.25 5.01
C MET A 1 18.45 -0.77 4.76
N GLU A 2 18.07 0.43 5.23
CA GLU A 2 16.70 0.98 5.07
C GLU A 2 16.23 0.97 3.59
N THR A 3 17.09 1.36 2.65
CA THR A 3 16.78 1.38 1.21
C THR A 3 16.35 0.01 0.68
N ASP A 4 17.06 -1.03 1.08
CA ASP A 4 16.80 -2.41 0.68
C ASP A 4 15.47 -2.93 1.29
N PHE A 5 15.14 -2.51 2.51
CA PHE A 5 13.83 -2.75 3.09
C PHE A 5 12.70 -2.07 2.29
N ARG A 6 12.86 -0.79 1.95
CA ARG A 6 11.89 -0.03 1.13
C ARG A 6 11.67 -0.66 -0.24
N VAL A 7 12.73 -1.09 -0.91
CA VAL A 7 12.64 -1.73 -2.23
C VAL A 7 11.87 -3.05 -2.14
N ARG A 8 12.21 -3.93 -1.18
CA ARG A 8 11.48 -5.18 -1.02
C ARG A 8 10.01 -4.95 -0.67
N TYR A 9 9.74 -4.02 0.24
CA TYR A 9 8.40 -3.76 0.71
C TYR A 9 7.53 -3.11 -0.37
N SER A 10 8.04 -2.13 -1.12
CA SER A 10 7.32 -1.56 -2.27
C SER A 10 7.04 -2.61 -3.36
N ASN A 11 7.98 -3.51 -3.65
CA ASN A 11 7.73 -4.62 -4.58
C ASN A 11 6.65 -5.58 -4.09
N TYR A 12 6.64 -5.88 -2.79
CA TYR A 12 5.59 -6.67 -2.16
C TYR A 12 4.20 -6.01 -2.31
N LEU A 13 4.08 -4.72 -1.99
CA LEU A 13 2.82 -3.97 -2.15
C LEU A 13 2.32 -3.93 -3.60
N ARG A 14 3.23 -3.86 -4.58
CA ARG A 14 2.87 -3.92 -6.01
C ARG A 14 2.33 -5.28 -6.43
N SER A 15 2.78 -6.36 -5.80
CA SER A 15 2.30 -7.72 -6.08
C SER A 15 0.90 -8.00 -5.52
N MET A 16 0.44 -7.20 -4.55
CA MET A 16 -0.89 -7.35 -3.97
C MET A 16 -1.98 -7.11 -4.99
N LYS A 17 -2.89 -8.07 -5.11
CA LYS A 17 -3.97 -8.08 -6.08
C LYS A 17 -4.90 -6.89 -5.87
N GLN A 18 -5.24 -6.28 -6.99
CA GLN A 18 -6.41 -5.43 -7.10
C GLN A 18 -7.55 -6.32 -7.58
N ARG A 19 -8.67 -6.36 -6.86
CA ARG A 19 -9.90 -6.95 -7.43
C ARG A 19 -10.44 -5.93 -8.43
N ILE A 20 -9.94 -6.00 -9.66
CA ILE A 20 -10.24 -5.02 -10.74
C ILE A 20 -11.73 -5.07 -11.15
N TYR A 21 -12.41 -6.20 -10.94
CA TYR A 21 -13.80 -6.41 -11.38
C TYR A 21 -14.88 -6.10 -10.34
N ASP A 22 -14.49 -5.66 -9.15
CA ASP A 22 -15.45 -5.29 -8.11
C ASP A 22 -15.21 -3.83 -7.72
N THR A 23 -15.86 -2.93 -8.45
CA THR A 23 -15.82 -1.48 -8.24
C THR A 23 -16.32 -1.05 -6.86
N TYR A 24 -16.95 -1.96 -6.10
CA TYR A 24 -17.39 -1.74 -4.72
C TYR A 24 -16.44 -2.30 -3.65
N LEU A 25 -15.40 -3.07 -4.04
CA LEU A 25 -14.46 -3.75 -3.13
C LEU A 25 -12.99 -3.40 -3.48
N GLY A 26 -12.69 -2.11 -3.68
CA GLY A 26 -11.35 -1.61 -4.03
C GLY A 26 -10.23 -2.11 -3.11
N TYR A 27 -9.02 -2.24 -3.67
CA TYR A 27 -7.73 -2.44 -2.98
C TYR A 27 -7.67 -3.42 -1.78
N ASN A 28 -8.52 -4.44 -1.70
CA ASN A 28 -8.67 -5.27 -0.49
C ASN A 28 -7.34 -5.71 0.16
N GLU A 29 -6.41 -6.27 -0.61
CA GLU A 29 -5.14 -6.75 -0.05
C GLU A 29 -4.25 -5.61 0.49
N LEU A 30 -4.30 -4.42 -0.12
CA LEU A 30 -3.52 -3.25 0.31
C LEU A 30 -4.16 -2.56 1.52
N GLU A 31 -5.49 -2.52 1.60
CA GLU A 31 -6.20 -2.04 2.79
C GLU A 31 -6.00 -2.97 3.99
N ASP A 32 -6.01 -4.28 3.77
CA ASP A 32 -5.76 -5.26 4.82
C ASP A 32 -4.32 -5.18 5.34
N GLU A 33 -3.35 -4.97 4.45
CA GLU A 33 -1.97 -4.68 4.86
C GLU A 33 -1.89 -3.39 5.70
N ARG A 34 -2.61 -2.33 5.31
CA ARG A 34 -2.67 -1.09 6.11
C ARG A 34 -3.24 -1.34 7.50
N LYS A 35 -4.30 -2.15 7.62
CA LYS A 35 -4.88 -2.53 8.93
C LYS A 35 -3.85 -3.31 9.75
N PHE A 36 -3.13 -4.25 9.15
CA PHE A 36 -2.10 -5.04 9.83
C PHE A 36 -0.94 -4.17 10.34
N VAL A 37 -0.41 -3.28 9.49
CA VAL A 37 0.65 -2.34 9.88
C VAL A 37 0.18 -1.40 10.99
N ASN A 38 -1.05 -0.91 10.95
CA ASN A 38 -1.60 -0.08 12.02
C ASN A 38 -1.69 -0.84 13.34
N GLN A 39 -2.15 -2.09 13.33
CA GLN A 39 -2.18 -2.94 14.53
C GLN A 39 -0.76 -3.21 15.07
N GLN A 40 0.22 -3.42 14.18
CA GLN A 40 1.61 -3.61 14.57
C GLN A 40 2.23 -2.33 15.15
N ALA A 41 1.90 -1.16 14.59
CA ALA A 41 2.32 0.15 15.10
C ALA A 41 1.69 0.46 16.47
N MET A 42 0.46 0.02 16.74
CA MET A 42 -0.14 0.11 18.08
C MET A 42 0.61 -0.74 19.12
N LYS A 43 1.09 -1.93 18.71
CA LYS A 43 1.87 -2.82 19.59
C LYS A 43 3.32 -2.35 19.77
N THR A 44 3.90 -1.75 18.73
CA THR A 44 5.31 -1.34 18.69
C THR A 44 5.47 0.08 18.14
N PRO A 45 4.98 1.09 18.89
CA PRO A 45 4.95 2.47 18.41
C PRO A 45 6.37 3.01 18.20
N GLY A 46 6.54 3.84 17.17
CA GLY A 46 7.78 4.59 16.93
C GLY A 46 8.92 3.78 16.31
N ARG A 47 8.76 2.49 16.02
CA ARG A 47 9.78 1.72 15.31
C ARG A 47 9.90 2.20 13.87
N ARG A 48 11.14 2.49 13.43
CA ARG A 48 11.43 3.00 12.09
C ARG A 48 10.86 2.11 10.97
N GLY A 49 10.87 0.79 11.17
CA GLY A 49 10.25 -0.16 10.24
C GLY A 49 8.76 0.09 10.01
N GLU A 50 8.00 0.37 11.06
CA GLU A 50 6.56 0.65 10.94
C GLU A 50 6.30 1.97 10.22
N ILE A 51 7.09 3.00 10.54
CA ILE A 51 7.01 4.30 9.86
C ILE A 51 7.26 4.12 8.36
N ILE A 52 8.30 3.37 7.99
CA ILE A 52 8.60 3.09 6.58
C ILE A 52 7.45 2.32 5.92
N LYS A 53 6.88 1.31 6.59
CA LYS A 53 5.76 0.56 6.03
C LYS A 53 4.55 1.46 5.75
N SER A 54 4.18 2.31 6.70
CA SER A 54 3.10 3.29 6.50
C SER A 54 3.39 4.22 5.32
N GLU A 55 4.61 4.78 5.24
CA GLU A 55 5.02 5.64 4.12
C GLU A 55 4.93 4.94 2.76
N GLU A 56 5.37 3.67 2.66
CA GLU A 56 5.33 2.93 1.38
C GLU A 56 3.90 2.50 1.00
N ILE A 57 3.03 2.20 1.97
CA ILE A 57 1.61 1.94 1.73
C ILE A 57 0.93 3.19 1.15
N ASP A 58 1.12 4.36 1.77
CA ASP A 58 0.50 5.61 1.31
C ASP A 58 0.98 6.00 -0.10
N LYS A 59 2.26 5.75 -0.42
CA LYS A 59 2.80 5.91 -1.78
C LYS A 59 2.11 4.99 -2.79
N GLU A 60 1.90 3.73 -2.44
CA GLU A 60 1.26 2.77 -3.34
C GLU A 60 -0.23 3.09 -3.55
N PHE A 61 -0.96 3.53 -2.52
CA PHE A 61 -2.32 4.05 -2.68
C PHE A 61 -2.37 5.24 -3.64
N SER A 62 -1.46 6.20 -3.46
CA SER A 62 -1.36 7.38 -4.32
C SER A 62 -1.06 7.01 -5.78
N ARG A 63 -0.12 6.08 -6.00
CA ARG A 63 0.21 5.58 -7.35
C ARG A 63 -1.02 4.96 -8.03
N ARG A 64 -1.70 4.04 -7.35
CA ARG A 64 -2.87 3.33 -7.89
C ARG A 64 -4.04 4.29 -8.14
N TYR A 65 -4.26 5.25 -7.26
CA TYR A 65 -5.27 6.30 -7.45
C TYR A 65 -4.99 7.14 -8.71
N SER A 66 -3.75 7.59 -8.90
CA SER A 66 -3.35 8.33 -10.10
C SER A 66 -3.48 7.51 -11.39
N GLU A 67 -3.20 6.20 -11.34
CA GLU A 67 -3.40 5.30 -12.50
C GLU A 67 -4.87 5.11 -12.84
N HIS A 68 -5.72 4.95 -11.82
CA HIS A 68 -7.17 4.85 -12.01
C HIS A 68 -7.75 6.13 -12.62
N GLN A 69 -7.35 7.31 -12.13
CA GLN A 69 -7.77 8.61 -12.69
C GLN A 69 -7.39 8.75 -14.16
N LYS A 70 -6.13 8.44 -14.52
CA LYS A 70 -5.68 8.46 -15.92
C LYS A 70 -6.43 7.47 -16.80
N SER A 71 -6.71 6.27 -16.30
CA SER A 71 -7.49 5.27 -17.03
C SER A 71 -8.93 5.71 -17.28
N SER A 72 -9.54 6.46 -16.35
CA SER A 72 -10.88 7.01 -16.52
C SER A 72 -10.95 8.22 -17.45
N GLU A 73 -9.87 9.01 -17.57
CA GLU A 73 -9.79 10.16 -18.49
C GLU A 73 -9.52 9.75 -19.95
N LEU A 74 -9.03 8.53 -20.18
CA LEU A 74 -8.75 7.96 -21.51
C LEU A 74 -9.95 7.24 -22.15
N LEU A 75 -11.11 7.22 -21.46
CA LEU A 75 -12.39 6.66 -21.91
C LEU A 75 -13.38 7.78 -22.25
#